data_AF-A0A1E4RX07-F1
#
_entry.id   AF-A0A1E4RX07-F1
#
_cell.length_a   1.000
_cell.length_b   1.000
_cell.length_c   1.000
_cell.angle_alpha   90.00
_cell.angle_beta   90.00
_cell.angle_gamma   90.00
#
_symmetry.space_group_name_H-M   'P 1'
#
loop_
_entity.id
_entity.type
_entity.pdbx_description
1 polymer ?
#
loop_
_entity_poly.entity_id
_entity_poly.type
_entity_poly.pdbx_seq_one_letter_code
_entity_poly.pdbx_strand_id
1 'polypeptide(L)'
;MAAEVVLAGPSKTEKLGTPGRMCLYSCMEGMEDAMYDYVPPEEAEYYGSYCLYPPAIGTMTVCAANFFGAYSKNFNGTIKAMVDICALYGGSHYGKDYYYDQYANATNYLESIEGVNLTSTYIYSPFSIPKNETQVYYKYYQSVYYNWDMPSMFAGIFYCYFIFVFLI
;
A
#
# COMPACT_ATOMS: atom_id res chain seq x y z
N MET A 1 11.30 -45.10 -15.44
CA MET A 1 10.86 -43.69 -15.57
C MET A 1 10.94 -43.08 -14.19
N ALA A 2 12.06 -42.45 -13.86
CA ALA A 2 12.24 -41.77 -12.58
C ALA A 2 11.55 -40.41 -12.67
N ALA A 3 10.62 -40.13 -11.76
CA ALA A 3 10.04 -38.81 -11.63
C ALA A 3 11.13 -37.88 -11.08
N GLU A 4 11.54 -36.89 -11.88
CA GLU A 4 12.34 -35.78 -11.39
C GLU A 4 11.51 -35.02 -10.36
N VAL A 5 11.84 -35.22 -9.09
CA VAL A 5 11.37 -34.35 -8.01
C VAL A 5 12.02 -32.99 -8.27
N VAL A 6 11.26 -32.09 -8.92
CA VAL A 6 11.63 -30.68 -8.99
C VAL A 6 11.61 -30.17 -7.55
N LEU A 7 12.79 -30.13 -6.93
CA LEU A 7 13.02 -29.43 -5.68
C LEU A 7 12.68 -27.97 -5.93
N ALA A 8 11.43 -27.59 -5.65
CA ALA A 8 11.06 -26.19 -5.54
C ALA A 8 11.99 -25.59 -4.49
N GLY A 9 12.94 -24.78 -4.95
CA GLY A 9 13.81 -24.02 -4.05
C GLY A 9 12.94 -23.21 -3.08
N PRO A 10 13.44 -22.90 -1.87
CA PRO A 10 12.68 -22.11 -0.92
C PRO A 10 12.21 -20.83 -1.61
N SER A 11 10.88 -20.59 -1.61
CA SER A 11 10.37 -19.31 -2.08
C SER A 11 11.01 -18.23 -1.22
N LYS A 12 11.52 -17.16 -1.84
CA LYS A 12 12.00 -16.01 -1.06
C LYS A 12 10.82 -15.52 -0.23
N THR A 13 10.91 -15.68 1.08
CA THR A 13 10.00 -15.05 2.03
C THR A 13 10.34 -13.56 2.04
N GLU A 14 9.81 -12.83 1.06
CA GLU A 14 9.87 -11.38 1.07
C GLU A 14 9.06 -10.85 2.25
N LYS A 15 9.63 -9.89 2.95
CA LYS A 15 8.96 -9.23 4.06
C LYS A 15 7.70 -8.54 3.57
N LEU A 16 6.55 -8.89 4.12
CA LEU A 16 5.25 -8.31 3.74
C LEU A 16 5.17 -6.86 4.25
N GLY A 17 5.60 -6.61 5.49
CA GLY A 17 5.57 -5.32 6.17
C GLY A 17 6.66 -4.34 5.76
N THR A 18 6.65 -3.88 4.50
CA THR A 18 7.53 -2.79 4.08
C THR A 18 6.98 -1.43 4.53
N PRO A 19 7.83 -0.41 4.81
CA PRO A 19 7.37 0.94 5.15
C PRO A 19 6.40 1.54 4.13
N GLY A 20 6.67 1.29 2.83
CA GLY A 20 5.81 1.75 1.76
C GLY A 20 4.42 1.11 1.80
N ARG A 21 4.35 -0.22 1.97
CA ARG A 21 3.09 -0.95 2.07
C ARG A 21 2.27 -0.55 3.29
N MET A 22 2.92 -0.41 4.45
CA MET A 22 2.26 0.06 5.67
C MET A 22 1.67 1.46 5.49
N CYS A 23 2.43 2.38 4.89
CA CYS A 23 1.95 3.73 4.61
C CYS A 23 0.80 3.74 3.61
N LEU A 24 0.84 2.92 2.57
CA LEU A 24 -0.26 2.80 1.61
C LEU A 24 -1.56 2.43 2.32
N TYR A 25 -1.59 1.31 3.05
CA TYR A 25 -2.82 0.92 3.75
C TYR A 25 -3.24 1.97 4.78
N SER A 26 -2.30 2.58 5.49
CA SER A 26 -2.63 3.65 6.44
C SER A 26 -3.27 4.86 5.78
N CYS A 27 -2.86 5.20 4.56
CA CYS A 27 -3.49 6.26 3.77
C CYS A 27 -4.87 5.85 3.27
N MET A 28 -5.06 4.56 2.92
CA MET A 28 -6.37 4.04 2.53
C MET A 28 -7.37 4.07 3.69
N GLU A 29 -6.95 3.70 4.91
CA GLU A 29 -7.80 3.81 6.11
C GLU A 29 -8.24 5.26 6.36
N GLY A 30 -7.32 6.22 6.19
CA GLY A 30 -7.64 7.64 6.31
C GLY A 30 -8.62 8.16 5.24
N MET A 31 -8.92 7.34 4.22
CA MET A 31 -9.85 7.64 3.15
C MET A 31 -11.09 6.74 3.19
N GLU A 32 -11.21 5.82 4.15
CA GLU A 32 -12.27 4.80 4.15
C GLU A 32 -13.67 5.42 4.15
N ASP A 33 -13.85 6.51 4.91
CA ASP A 33 -15.11 7.24 5.00
C ASP A 33 -15.42 8.12 3.78
N ALA A 34 -14.46 8.32 2.87
CA ALA A 34 -14.63 9.19 1.72
C ALA A 34 -15.46 8.53 0.63
N MET A 35 -16.62 9.11 0.31
CA MET A 35 -17.38 8.73 -0.88
C MET A 35 -16.76 9.35 -2.13
N TYR A 36 -16.46 8.51 -3.14
CA TYR A 36 -16.03 8.97 -4.46
C TYR A 36 -17.16 8.77 -5.47
N ASP A 37 -17.42 9.77 -6.32
CA ASP A 37 -18.36 9.61 -7.44
C ASP A 37 -17.66 8.86 -8.59
N TYR A 38 -17.34 7.60 -8.34
CA TYR A 38 -16.66 6.72 -9.26
C TYR A 38 -17.22 5.32 -9.14
N VAL A 39 -17.72 4.78 -10.25
CA VAL A 39 -18.19 3.40 -10.34
C VAL A 39 -17.02 2.56 -10.88
N PRO A 40 -16.34 1.75 -10.04
CA PRO A 40 -15.29 0.88 -10.51
C PRO A 40 -15.86 -0.24 -11.40
N PRO A 41 -15.06 -0.78 -12.33
CA PRO A 41 -15.44 -2.00 -13.04
C PRO A 41 -15.55 -3.17 -12.04
N GLU A 42 -16.39 -4.17 -12.36
CA GLU A 42 -16.71 -5.31 -11.48
C GLU A 42 -15.44 -6.04 -10.98
N GLU A 43 -14.44 -6.17 -11.84
CA GLU A 43 -13.13 -6.78 -11.53
C GLU A 43 -12.27 -5.97 -10.54
N ALA A 44 -12.65 -4.74 -10.21
CA ALA A 44 -11.95 -3.84 -9.31
C ALA A 44 -12.89 -3.27 -8.22
N GLU A 45 -13.98 -3.94 -7.86
CA GLU A 45 -15.03 -3.38 -6.99
C GLU A 45 -14.48 -2.78 -5.67
N TYR A 46 -13.50 -3.43 -5.03
CA TYR A 46 -12.98 -3.00 -3.73
C TYR A 46 -11.87 -1.94 -3.79
N TYR A 47 -10.98 -2.02 -4.78
CA TYR A 47 -9.81 -1.13 -4.87
C TYR A 47 -9.91 -0.13 -6.02
N GLY A 48 -10.93 -0.24 -6.87
CA GLY A 48 -11.03 0.50 -8.12
C GLY A 48 -11.17 2.01 -7.91
N SER A 49 -11.90 2.45 -6.88
CA SER A 49 -11.92 3.87 -6.50
C SER A 49 -10.52 4.36 -6.15
N TYR A 50 -9.80 3.67 -5.27
CA TYR A 50 -8.42 4.01 -4.91
C TYR A 50 -7.44 3.92 -6.10
N CYS A 51 -7.63 2.97 -7.00
CA CYS A 51 -6.63 2.62 -8.01
C CYS A 51 -6.86 3.21 -9.41
N LEU A 52 -8.08 3.66 -9.69
CA LEU A 52 -8.49 4.15 -11.00
C LEU A 52 -9.01 5.58 -10.94
N TYR A 53 -9.49 6.07 -9.80
CA TYR A 53 -10.01 7.42 -9.66
C TYR A 53 -8.88 8.43 -9.35
N PRO A 54 -8.60 9.40 -10.24
CA PRO A 54 -7.45 10.31 -10.07
C PRO A 54 -7.46 11.12 -8.77
N PRO A 55 -8.59 11.67 -8.28
CA PRO A 55 -8.64 12.33 -6.98
C PRO A 55 -8.23 11.43 -5.81
N ALA A 56 -8.68 10.18 -5.79
CA ALA A 56 -8.30 9.22 -4.74
C ALA A 56 -6.80 8.88 -4.81
N ILE A 57 -6.27 8.67 -6.02
CA ILE A 57 -4.83 8.45 -6.24
C ILE A 57 -4.02 9.67 -5.78
N GLY A 58 -4.49 10.88 -6.10
CA GLY A 58 -3.93 12.14 -5.65
C GLY A 58 -3.88 12.24 -4.12
N THR A 59 -4.99 11.99 -3.44
CA THR A 59 -5.06 11.96 -1.97
C THR A 59 -4.08 10.96 -1.37
N MET A 60 -4.02 9.72 -1.89
CA MET A 60 -3.08 8.71 -1.40
C MET A 60 -1.62 9.11 -1.57
N THR A 61 -1.25 9.65 -2.73
CA THR A 61 0.13 10.08 -2.98
C THR A 61 0.51 11.30 -2.13
N VAL A 62 -0.41 12.24 -1.93
CA VAL A 62 -0.21 13.37 -1.00
C VAL A 62 -0.07 12.87 0.44
N CYS A 63 -0.90 11.94 0.89
CA CYS A 63 -0.78 11.31 2.21
C CYS A 63 0.59 10.66 2.41
N ALA A 64 1.09 9.92 1.41
CA ALA A 64 2.43 9.33 1.46
C ALA A 64 3.53 10.39 1.56
N ALA A 65 3.39 11.50 0.84
CA ALA A 65 4.32 12.64 0.89
C ALA A 65 4.28 13.34 2.26
N ASN A 66 3.10 13.52 2.85
CA ASN A 66 2.94 14.08 4.20
C ASN A 66 3.60 13.18 5.26
N PHE A 67 3.51 11.86 5.10
CA PHE A 67 4.03 10.92 6.08
C PHE A 67 5.56 10.81 6.05
N PHE A 68 6.14 10.58 4.87
CA PHE A 68 7.57 10.29 4.69
C PHE A 68 8.40 11.43 4.08
N GLY A 69 7.76 12.45 3.52
CA GLY A 69 8.38 13.42 2.64
C GLY A 69 8.32 12.97 1.17
N ALA A 70 7.97 13.90 0.29
CA ALA A 70 7.90 13.68 -1.16
C ALA A 70 9.22 13.15 -1.72
N TYR A 71 9.14 12.21 -2.66
CA TYR A 71 10.29 11.60 -3.36
C TYR A 71 11.34 10.91 -2.46
N SER A 72 11.07 10.76 -1.16
CA SER A 72 11.92 10.00 -0.25
C SER A 72 11.96 8.51 -0.63
N LYS A 73 12.95 7.77 -0.10
CA LYS A 73 13.04 6.31 -0.32
C LYS A 73 11.74 5.58 0.06
N ASN A 74 11.14 5.97 1.18
CA ASN A 74 9.91 5.33 1.65
C ASN A 74 8.69 5.79 0.85
N PHE A 75 8.63 7.04 0.40
CA PHE A 75 7.61 7.50 -0.55
C PHE A 75 7.66 6.71 -1.85
N ASN A 76 8.83 6.54 -2.46
CA ASN A 76 8.99 5.72 -3.67
C ASN A 76 8.63 4.24 -3.41
N GLY A 77 8.85 3.77 -2.18
CA GLY A 77 8.38 2.48 -1.71
C GLY A 77 6.85 2.38 -1.65
N THR A 78 6.17 3.44 -1.19
CA THR A 78 4.70 3.55 -1.20
C THR A 78 4.17 3.55 -2.63
N ILE A 79 4.75 4.36 -3.53
CA ILE A 79 4.35 4.39 -4.95
C ILE A 79 4.53 3.02 -5.61
N LYS A 80 5.63 2.32 -5.32
CA LYS A 80 5.78 0.93 -5.78
C LYS A 80 4.66 0.03 -5.24
N ALA A 81 4.37 0.10 -3.94
CA ALA A 81 3.30 -0.68 -3.34
C ALA A 81 1.93 -0.37 -3.96
N MET A 82 1.67 0.89 -4.31
CA MET A 82 0.46 1.32 -5.01
C MET A 82 0.35 0.66 -6.38
N VAL A 83 1.41 0.72 -7.20
CA VAL A 83 1.46 0.06 -8.51
C VAL A 83 1.18 -1.45 -8.36
N ASP A 84 1.86 -2.11 -7.41
CA ASP A 84 1.73 -3.54 -7.22
C ASP A 84 0.31 -3.93 -6.76
N ILE A 85 -0.27 -3.22 -5.79
CA ILE A 85 -1.63 -3.49 -5.27
C ILE A 85 -2.71 -3.15 -6.29
N CYS A 86 -2.57 -2.02 -6.99
CA CYS A 86 -3.55 -1.61 -7.98
C CYS A 86 -3.53 -2.49 -9.23
N ALA A 87 -2.38 -3.07 -9.59
CA ALA A 87 -2.31 -4.09 -10.63
C ALA A 87 -2.93 -5.41 -10.21
N LEU A 88 -2.78 -5.81 -8.94
CA LEU A 88 -3.30 -7.08 -8.43
C LEU A 88 -4.80 -7.05 -8.12
N TYR A 89 -5.31 -5.93 -7.59
CA TYR A 89 -6.65 -5.86 -7.00
C TYR A 89 -7.52 -4.72 -7.56
N GLY A 90 -6.91 -3.74 -8.23
CA GLY A 90 -7.58 -2.52 -8.66
C GLY A 90 -7.79 -2.40 -10.17
N GLY A 91 -7.47 -3.44 -10.95
CA GLY A 91 -7.59 -3.43 -12.42
C GLY A 91 -6.72 -2.39 -13.13
N SER A 92 -5.75 -1.80 -12.43
CA SER A 92 -4.93 -0.71 -12.97
C SER A 92 -3.64 -1.24 -13.60
N HIS A 93 -3.25 -0.67 -14.73
CA HIS A 93 -1.99 -0.99 -15.39
C HIS A 93 -1.06 0.24 -15.48
N TYR A 94 -1.28 1.24 -14.63
CA TYR A 94 -0.47 2.45 -14.61
C TYR A 94 0.93 2.20 -14.05
N GLY A 95 1.93 2.79 -14.71
CA GLY A 95 3.31 2.80 -14.24
C GLY A 95 3.54 3.83 -13.12
N LYS A 96 4.72 3.79 -12.48
CA LYS A 96 5.08 4.71 -11.39
C LYS A 96 4.99 6.19 -11.77
N ASP A 97 5.34 6.51 -13.02
CA ASP A 97 5.34 7.89 -13.53
C ASP A 97 3.95 8.52 -13.44
N TYR A 98 2.90 7.75 -13.74
CA TYR A 98 1.52 8.21 -13.59
C TYR A 98 1.22 8.64 -12.15
N TYR A 99 1.66 7.87 -11.15
CA TYR A 99 1.44 8.22 -9.74
C TYR A 99 2.24 9.45 -9.29
N TYR A 100 3.44 9.66 -9.84
CA TYR A 100 4.19 10.90 -9.60
C TYR A 100 3.50 12.10 -10.25
N ASP A 101 2.94 11.94 -11.45
CA ASP A 101 2.16 12.98 -12.11
C ASP A 101 0.87 13.29 -11.34
N GLN A 102 0.18 12.26 -10.83
CA GLN A 102 -1.00 12.45 -9.97
C GLN A 102 -0.63 13.17 -8.67
N TYR A 103 0.52 12.88 -8.06
CA TYR A 103 1.02 13.63 -6.91
C TYR A 103 1.25 15.10 -7.26
N ALA A 104 2.00 15.37 -8.33
CA ALA A 104 2.29 16.74 -8.75
C ALA A 104 1.00 17.51 -9.08
N ASN A 105 0.05 16.86 -9.77
CA ASN A 105 -1.25 17.45 -10.06
C ASN A 105 -2.03 17.71 -8.76
N ALA A 106 -2.17 16.71 -7.90
CA ALA A 106 -2.94 16.81 -6.66
C ALA A 106 -2.46 17.93 -5.75
N THR A 107 -1.14 18.13 -5.61
CA THR A 107 -0.59 19.22 -4.79
C THR A 107 -1.05 20.62 -5.21
N ASN A 108 -1.50 20.82 -6.46
CA ASN A 108 -2.01 22.09 -6.95
C ASN A 108 -3.53 22.26 -6.76
N TYR A 109 -4.27 21.16 -6.51
CA TYR A 109 -5.73 21.14 -6.45
C TYR A 109 -6.27 20.52 -5.16
N LEU A 110 -5.49 20.61 -4.06
CA LEU A 110 -5.93 20.14 -2.76
C LEU A 110 -7.10 20.97 -2.25
N GLU A 111 -8.22 20.31 -1.95
CA GLU A 111 -9.35 20.92 -1.27
C GLU A 111 -9.34 20.60 0.22
N SER A 112 -9.85 21.55 1.01
CA SER A 112 -10.09 21.32 2.44
C SER A 112 -11.36 20.49 2.62
N ILE A 113 -11.26 19.44 3.42
CA ILE A 113 -12.40 18.63 3.86
C ILE A 113 -12.96 19.10 5.21
N GLU A 114 -12.49 20.25 5.73
CA GLU A 114 -12.98 20.80 6.99
C GLU A 114 -14.48 21.13 6.90
N GLY A 115 -15.27 20.53 7.77
CA GLY A 115 -16.73 20.68 7.78
C GLY A 115 -17.47 19.89 6.70
N VAL A 116 -16.77 19.11 5.87
CA VAL A 116 -17.38 18.20 4.90
C VAL A 116 -17.69 16.87 5.57
N ASN A 117 -18.92 16.38 5.42
CA ASN A 117 -19.25 15.03 5.82
C ASN A 117 -18.82 14.06 4.71
N LEU A 118 -17.70 13.37 4.93
CA LEU A 118 -17.08 12.41 3.99
C LEU A 118 -18.03 11.26 3.63
N THR A 119 -18.89 10.85 4.56
CA THR A 119 -19.82 9.71 4.40
C THR A 119 -21.09 10.03 3.62
N SER A 120 -21.36 11.30 3.32
CA SER A 120 -22.58 11.73 2.63
C SER A 120 -22.31 12.60 1.41
N THR A 121 -21.07 13.03 1.23
CA THR A 121 -20.68 13.99 0.19
C THR A 121 -19.67 13.33 -0.72
N TYR A 122 -19.99 13.30 -2.02
CA TYR A 122 -19.05 12.80 -3.01
C TYR A 122 -17.87 13.77 -3.18
N ILE A 123 -16.67 13.21 -3.12
CA ILE A 123 -15.41 13.92 -3.28
C ILE A 123 -14.97 13.81 -4.74
N TYR A 124 -14.69 14.97 -5.33
CA TYR A 124 -14.25 15.10 -6.73
C TYR A 124 -12.82 15.61 -6.87
N SER A 125 -12.21 16.00 -5.74
CA SER A 125 -10.93 16.67 -5.64
C SER A 125 -10.03 15.90 -4.67
N PRO A 126 -8.70 15.91 -4.89
CA PRO A 126 -7.79 15.36 -3.91
C PRO A 126 -7.82 16.20 -2.64
N PHE A 127 -7.63 15.56 -1.49
CA PHE A 127 -7.51 16.22 -0.20
C PHE A 127 -6.28 15.74 0.55
N SER A 128 -5.91 16.45 1.61
CA SER A 128 -4.72 16.13 2.38
C SER A 128 -5.10 15.44 3.68
N ILE A 129 -4.62 14.22 3.87
CA ILE A 129 -4.67 13.54 5.17
C ILE A 129 -3.44 13.97 5.99
N PRO A 130 -3.63 14.53 7.18
CA PRO A 130 -2.51 14.95 8.00
C PRO A 130 -1.78 13.76 8.61
N LYS A 131 -0.46 13.91 8.80
CA LYS A 131 0.44 12.83 9.22
C LYS A 131 0.02 12.16 10.54
N ASN A 132 -0.56 12.92 11.46
CA ASN A 132 -1.02 12.43 12.77
C ASN A 132 -2.10 11.34 12.63
N GLU A 133 -3.05 11.52 11.71
CA GLU A 133 -4.11 10.54 11.43
C GLU A 133 -3.51 9.27 10.81
N THR A 134 -2.71 9.43 9.75
CA THR A 134 -2.00 8.31 9.10
C THR A 134 -1.09 7.55 10.08
N GLN A 135 -0.47 8.24 11.05
CA GLN A 135 0.45 7.62 12.00
C GLN A 135 -0.21 6.62 12.93
N VAL A 136 -1.49 6.81 13.28
CA VAL A 136 -2.24 5.86 14.11
C VAL A 136 -2.38 4.53 13.38
N TYR A 137 -2.85 4.57 12.13
CA TYR A 137 -2.98 3.38 11.27
C TYR A 137 -1.63 2.77 10.92
N TYR A 138 -0.59 3.58 10.74
CA TYR A 138 0.75 3.06 10.47
C TYR A 138 1.28 2.18 11.60
N LYS A 139 1.06 2.60 12.86
CA LYS A 139 1.44 1.79 14.03
C LYS A 139 0.62 0.50 14.13
N TYR A 140 -0.66 0.56 13.75
CA TYR A 140 -1.52 -0.62 13.66
C TYR A 140 -0.96 -1.60 12.62
N TYR A 141 -0.73 -1.17 11.38
CA TYR A 141 -0.18 -2.02 10.33
C TYR A 141 1.23 -2.51 10.65
N GLN A 142 2.04 -1.72 11.35
CA GLN A 142 3.33 -2.17 11.85
C GLN A 142 3.19 -3.37 12.79
N SER A 143 2.21 -3.36 13.68
CA SER A 143 1.93 -4.48 14.58
C SER A 143 1.36 -5.69 13.84
N VAL A 144 0.46 -5.47 12.88
CA VAL A 144 -0.12 -6.54 12.05
C VAL A 144 0.97 -7.25 11.27
N TYR A 145 1.78 -6.51 10.51
CA TYR A 145 2.84 -7.11 9.70
C TYR A 145 3.97 -7.69 10.52
N TYR A 146 4.27 -7.12 11.70
CA TYR A 146 5.22 -7.75 12.62
C TYR A 146 4.77 -9.18 12.97
N ASN A 147 3.49 -9.37 13.31
CA ASN A 147 2.97 -10.69 13.64
C ASN A 147 2.94 -11.66 12.44
N TRP A 148 2.87 -11.15 11.20
CA TRP A 148 2.90 -11.98 10.00
C TRP A 148 4.33 -12.33 9.55
N ASP A 149 5.25 -11.37 9.66
CA ASP A 149 6.65 -11.53 9.21
C ASP A 149 7.49 -12.32 10.23
N MET A 150 7.23 -12.17 11.54
CA MET A 150 8.03 -12.80 12.59
C MET A 150 8.04 -14.33 12.54
N PRO A 151 6.90 -15.04 12.36
CA PRO A 151 6.89 -16.49 12.24
C PRO A 151 7.77 -17.00 11.08
N SER A 152 7.74 -16.33 9.93
CA SER A 152 8.57 -16.69 8.78
C SER A 152 10.06 -16.50 9.07
N MET A 153 10.42 -15.43 9.79
CA MET A 153 11.81 -15.20 10.21
C MET A 153 12.27 -16.27 11.22
N PHE A 154 11.46 -16.59 12.21
CA PHE A 154 11.77 -17.65 13.18
C PHE A 154 11.89 -19.01 12.52
N ALA A 155 11.01 -19.35 11.57
CA ALA A 155 11.09 -20.59 10.81
C ALA A 155 12.43 -20.69 10.07
N GLY A 156 12.87 -19.61 9.41
CA GLY A 156 14.18 -19.55 8.75
C GLY A 156 15.35 -19.82 9.70
N ILE A 157 15.35 -19.18 10.88
CA ILE A 157 16.38 -19.40 11.91
C ILE A 157 16.38 -20.85 12.41
N PHE A 158 15.19 -21.42 12.64
CA PHE A 158 15.04 -22.82 13.05
C PHE A 158 15.59 -23.80 12.00
N TYR A 159 15.29 -23.58 10.72
CA TYR A 159 15.85 -24.39 9.64
C TYR A 159 17.38 -24.31 9.60
N CYS A 160 17.96 -23.11 9.70
CA CYS A 160 19.41 -22.93 9.76
C CYS A 160 20.03 -23.66 10.96
N TYR A 161 19.38 -23.61 12.13
CA TYR A 161 19.84 -24.33 13.32
C TYR A 161 19.89 -25.84 13.09
N PHE A 162 18.82 -26.45 12.58
CA PHE A 162 18.81 -27.89 12.33
C PHE A 162 19.82 -28.31 11.24
N ILE A 163 19.94 -27.54 10.16
CA ILE A 163 20.95 -27.80 9.12
C ILE A 163 22.36 -27.78 9.71
N PHE A 164 22.67 -26.78 10.56
CA PHE A 164 23.97 -26.69 11.22
C PHE A 164 24.24 -27.88 12.15
N VAL A 165 23.24 -28.29 12.93
CA VAL A 165 23.33 -29.44 13.84
C VAL A 165 23.48 -30.77 13.09
N PHE A 166 22.88 -30.93 11.91
CA PHE A 166 22.98 -32.17 11.13
C PHE A 166 24.23 -32.26 10.24
N LEU A 167 24.87 -31.13 9.92
CA LEU A 167 26.08 -31.08 9.09
C LEU A 167 27.39 -31.13 9.91
N ILE A 168 27.32 -30.93 11.22
CA ILE A 168 28.42 -31.10 12.20
C ILE A 168 28.28 -32.46 12.87
#